data_AF-A0A371D0Z9-F1
#
_entry.id   AF-A0A371D0Z9-F1
#
_cell.length_a   1.000
_cell.length_b   1.000
_cell.length_c   1.000
_cell.angle_alpha   90.00
_cell.angle_beta   90.00
_cell.angle_gamma   90.00
#
_symmetry.space_group_name_H-M   'P 1'
#
loop_
_entity.id
_entity.type
_entity.pdbx_description
1 polymer ?
#
loop_
_entity_poly.entity_id
_entity_poly.type
_entity_poly.pdbx_seq_one_letter_code
_entity_poly.pdbx_strand_id
1 'polypeptide(L)'
;MQAITPGLEAFQGDALMRLDGDTLAHIFEFLRPFGALAALSTTCKWIREACKPTMFRKCSLIGHICPYFDMDWKRRILPAAVRAHVITLSIACIFRRLGEDWMLTESNAYGKVYQPLINELALMPKLRNIILFAQEGDGIPWEALKAILAIPQVRSLSFKGLFDRRDSLPWNIRQLPLSPVAPLHRLSYRTKPYGASPSRTEVDFFVRYLQEARSQDSLEVFEMAGHCAPPELLNGACWSHLRVLSLHGWQFDVQATSTTPCDMPLVSVLGCMAALRELSLKMAHLRGTIQRYVWPPGLDTSLPWPDLESFVLSHPRAGDQICAHLPSSLRHLSLLCWPRHYIYRDRRRRETMDEYGWGSPVLTSSELLSLLSSCPTSALEQLDIEFRADYAERALLRLLGSQFPVLTVLTIHRYSDEGPDDVPVSAIGDALAALRHLRVLRIGVDTTDYSRKYDYDSEDSMAALQIPASIFARTLAPEVEMVCFLRRYSRRARFFPFRIIREDHALPNAVYEPRVSKICGISIDDEDEPPLAMSAAIEYD
;
A
#
# COMPACT_ATOMS: atom_id res chain seq x y z
N MET A 1 12.63 -76.42 7.53
CA MET A 1 13.55 -75.54 6.78
C MET A 1 12.89 -74.19 6.60
N GLN A 2 13.39 -73.22 7.36
CA GLN A 2 13.30 -71.76 7.28
C GLN A 2 12.07 -71.10 6.62
N ALA A 3 11.18 -70.62 7.49
CA ALA A 3 10.41 -69.40 7.25
C ALA A 3 11.35 -68.18 7.38
N ILE A 4 11.36 -67.32 6.37
CA ILE A 4 11.98 -65.99 6.43
C ILE A 4 10.84 -64.97 6.40
N THR A 5 10.44 -64.53 7.58
CA THR A 5 9.72 -63.28 7.81
C THR A 5 10.77 -62.18 7.97
N PRO A 6 10.86 -61.15 7.10
CA PRO A 6 11.65 -59.98 7.43
C PRO A 6 10.81 -59.05 8.32
N GLY A 7 11.43 -58.65 9.43
CA GLY A 7 10.84 -57.89 10.51
C GLY A 7 10.23 -56.56 10.06
N LEU A 8 8.95 -56.44 10.37
CA LEU A 8 8.18 -55.19 10.40
C LEU A 8 7.69 -54.99 11.84
N GLU A 9 8.57 -55.21 12.81
CA GLU A 9 8.34 -54.87 14.21
C GLU A 9 9.48 -53.96 14.68
N ALA A 10 9.08 -52.86 15.33
CA ALA A 10 9.90 -51.79 15.93
C ALA A 10 10.36 -50.61 15.04
N PHE A 11 9.44 -50.00 14.28
CA PHE A 11 9.42 -48.52 14.20
C PHE A 11 8.33 -47.98 15.13
N GLN A 12 8.50 -48.24 16.44
CA GLN A 12 7.62 -47.75 17.49
C GLN A 12 7.96 -46.30 17.82
N GLY A 13 6.96 -45.40 17.73
CA GLY A 13 6.79 -44.21 18.58
C GLY A 13 7.70 -42.98 18.43
N ASP A 14 8.96 -43.11 17.98
CA ASP A 14 9.99 -42.11 18.32
C ASP A 14 10.60 -41.31 17.16
N ALA A 15 10.26 -41.57 15.89
CA ALA A 15 10.92 -40.90 14.76
C ALA A 15 10.71 -39.36 14.76
N LEU A 16 9.51 -38.89 15.13
CA LEU A 16 9.18 -37.47 15.22
C LEU A 16 9.76 -36.80 16.48
N MET A 17 9.91 -37.55 17.58
CA MET A 17 10.51 -37.07 18.83
C MET A 17 12.03 -36.87 18.73
N ARG A 18 12.66 -37.46 17.69
CA ARG A 18 14.08 -37.30 17.37
C ARG A 18 14.39 -36.09 16.50
N LEU A 19 13.37 -35.43 15.95
CA LEU A 19 13.56 -34.17 15.23
C LEU A 19 13.86 -33.06 16.23
N ASP A 20 14.85 -32.22 15.92
CA ASP A 20 15.09 -31.02 16.70
C ASP A 20 13.92 -30.02 16.56
N GLY A 21 13.84 -29.10 17.51
CA GLY A 21 12.76 -28.11 17.58
C GLY A 21 12.70 -27.19 16.36
N ASP A 22 13.84 -26.91 15.73
CA ASP A 22 13.94 -26.01 14.57
C ASP A 22 13.40 -26.69 13.31
N THR A 23 13.74 -27.96 13.11
CA THR A 23 13.22 -28.80 12.02
C THR A 23 11.71 -28.93 12.11
N LEU A 24 11.18 -29.16 13.32
CA LEU A 24 9.73 -29.20 13.55
C LEU A 24 9.08 -27.85 13.28
N ALA A 25 9.70 -26.74 13.70
CA ALA A 25 9.19 -25.40 13.40
C ALA A 25 9.14 -25.13 11.89
N HIS A 26 10.14 -25.57 11.13
CA HIS A 26 10.14 -25.50 9.67
C HIS A 26 9.02 -26.34 9.05
N ILE A 27 8.82 -27.58 9.51
CA ILE A 27 7.70 -28.42 9.08
C ILE A 27 6.37 -27.73 9.39
N PHE A 28 6.23 -27.13 10.58
CA PHE A 28 4.99 -26.47 10.96
C PHE A 28 4.70 -25.23 10.12
N GLU A 29 5.69 -24.37 9.87
CA GLU A 29 5.51 -23.20 9.00
C GLU A 29 5.24 -23.62 7.55
N PHE A 30 5.83 -24.73 7.08
CA PHE A 30 5.51 -25.30 5.76
C PHE A 30 4.06 -25.79 5.67
N LEU A 31 3.54 -26.46 6.71
CA LEU A 31 2.18 -27.02 6.73
C LEU A 31 1.09 -25.98 6.98
N ARG A 32 1.45 -24.84 7.58
CA ARG A 32 0.52 -23.76 7.95
C ARG A 32 -0.36 -23.24 6.81
N PRO A 33 0.16 -22.83 5.64
CA PRO A 33 -0.66 -22.30 4.55
C PRO A 33 -1.69 -23.31 4.02
N PHE A 34 -1.47 -24.61 4.22
CA PHE A 34 -2.37 -25.68 3.78
C PHE A 34 -3.45 -26.04 4.82
N GLY A 35 -3.47 -25.41 6.00
CA GLY A 35 -4.39 -25.78 7.08
C GLY A 35 -4.14 -27.16 7.71
N ALA A 36 -3.08 -27.85 7.29
CA ALA A 36 -2.76 -29.22 7.72
C ALA A 36 -2.27 -29.31 9.18
N LEU A 37 -1.85 -28.19 9.76
CA LEU A 37 -1.41 -28.12 11.16
C LEU A 37 -2.49 -28.56 12.17
N ALA A 38 -3.77 -28.26 11.89
CA ALA A 38 -4.85 -28.66 12.78
C ALA A 38 -4.96 -30.19 12.86
N ALA A 39 -4.95 -30.86 11.70
CA ALA A 39 -4.95 -32.33 11.63
C ALA A 39 -3.68 -32.94 12.25
N LEU A 40 -2.51 -32.33 12.02
CA LEU A 40 -1.28 -32.80 12.65
C LEU A 40 -1.32 -32.66 14.18
N SER A 41 -1.88 -31.57 14.71
CA SER A 41 -2.00 -31.34 16.15
C SER A 41 -2.93 -32.31 16.90
N THR A 42 -3.80 -33.04 16.20
CA THR A 42 -4.68 -34.04 16.83
C THR A 42 -4.01 -35.40 16.99
N THR A 43 -2.88 -35.65 16.29
CA THR A 43 -2.19 -36.95 16.27
C THR A 43 -1.56 -37.33 17.60
N CYS A 44 -0.90 -36.41 18.30
CA CYS A 44 -0.37 -36.66 19.65
C CYS A 44 -0.25 -35.39 20.50
N LYS A 45 -0.18 -35.55 21.83
CA LYS A 45 -0.11 -34.42 22.78
C LYS A 45 1.15 -33.57 22.59
N TRP A 46 2.30 -34.20 22.35
CA TRP A 46 3.56 -33.48 22.18
C TRP A 46 3.54 -32.60 20.92
N ILE A 47 3.12 -33.14 19.77
CA ILE A 47 2.93 -32.36 18.53
C ILE A 47 1.92 -31.24 18.76
N ARG A 48 0.82 -31.52 19.47
CA ARG A 48 -0.17 -30.48 19.81
C ARG A 48 0.46 -29.30 20.53
N GLU A 49 1.25 -29.55 21.56
CA GLU A 49 1.94 -28.51 22.32
C GLU A 49 3.01 -27.80 21.48
N ALA A 50 3.80 -28.55 20.69
CA ALA A 50 4.83 -28.02 19.81
C ALA A 50 4.27 -27.15 18.68
N CYS A 51 3.07 -27.46 18.18
CA CYS A 51 2.38 -26.68 17.14
C CYS A 51 1.79 -25.35 17.66
N LYS A 52 1.53 -25.21 18.97
CA LYS A 52 0.81 -24.03 19.51
C LYS A 52 1.45 -22.69 19.14
N PRO A 53 2.78 -22.49 19.25
CA PRO A 53 3.42 -21.24 18.86
C PRO A 53 3.15 -20.86 17.41
N THR A 54 3.17 -21.84 16.49
CA THR A 54 2.96 -21.61 15.06
C THR A 54 1.48 -21.43 14.73
N MET A 55 0.62 -22.27 15.28
CA MET A 55 -0.83 -22.22 15.08
C MET A 55 -1.46 -20.93 15.59
N PHE A 56 -1.10 -20.53 16.82
CA PHE A 56 -1.69 -19.38 17.51
C PHE A 56 -0.88 -18.09 17.38
N ARG A 57 0.17 -18.09 16.54
CA ARG A 57 1.00 -16.91 16.24
C ARG A 57 0.16 -15.71 15.78
N LYS A 58 -0.86 -15.99 14.96
CA LYS A 58 -1.78 -14.99 14.40
C LYS A 58 -3.20 -15.39 14.81
N CYS A 59 -3.88 -14.51 15.54
CA CYS A 59 -5.28 -14.71 15.93
C CYS A 59 -6.14 -13.56 15.41
N SER A 60 -7.41 -13.85 15.19
CA SER A 60 -8.41 -12.86 14.78
C SER A 60 -9.57 -12.84 15.77
N LEU A 61 -9.94 -11.66 16.22
CA LEU A 61 -11.16 -11.39 16.97
C LEU A 61 -12.15 -10.74 16.00
N ILE A 62 -13.27 -11.42 15.76
CA ILE A 62 -14.35 -10.93 14.89
C ILE A 62 -15.61 -10.78 15.75
N GLY A 63 -16.26 -9.61 15.66
CA GLY A 63 -17.55 -9.38 16.33
C GLY A 63 -17.71 -7.94 16.82
N HIS A 64 -18.74 -7.66 17.60
CA HIS A 64 -18.91 -6.34 18.20
C HIS A 64 -17.93 -6.16 19.36
N ILE A 65 -17.20 -5.04 19.40
CA ILE A 65 -16.50 -4.60 20.61
C ILE A 65 -17.36 -3.50 21.20
N CYS A 66 -18.24 -3.89 22.11
CA CYS A 66 -18.89 -2.97 23.03
C CYS A 66 -18.48 -3.38 24.44
N PRO A 67 -17.47 -2.71 25.03
CA PRO A 67 -16.95 -3.11 26.34
C PRO A 67 -17.98 -3.02 27.47
N TYR A 68 -19.06 -2.27 27.27
CA TYR A 68 -20.11 -2.03 28.27
C TYR A 68 -21.33 -2.95 28.13
N PHE A 69 -21.66 -3.42 26.93
CA PHE A 69 -22.92 -4.12 26.67
C PHE A 69 -22.76 -5.55 26.17
N ASP A 70 -21.55 -5.98 25.79
CA ASP A 70 -21.37 -7.32 25.24
C ASP A 70 -20.97 -8.32 26.36
N MET A 71 -21.96 -8.98 26.96
CA MET A 71 -21.72 -10.15 27.83
C MET A 71 -20.96 -11.27 27.09
N ASP A 72 -20.96 -11.28 25.75
CA ASP A 72 -20.17 -12.22 24.94
C ASP A 72 -18.71 -11.80 24.75
N TRP A 73 -18.28 -10.59 25.15
CA TRP A 73 -16.85 -10.25 25.16
C TRP A 73 -16.05 -11.30 25.93
N LYS A 74 -16.56 -11.73 27.10
CA LYS A 74 -15.93 -12.77 27.93
C LYS A 74 -15.85 -14.13 27.22
N ARG A 75 -16.81 -14.44 26.35
CA ARG A 75 -16.81 -15.67 25.55
C ARG A 75 -15.88 -15.60 24.34
N ARG A 76 -15.57 -14.38 23.87
CA ARG A 76 -14.64 -14.10 22.76
C ARG A 76 -13.20 -13.94 23.21
N ILE A 77 -12.92 -13.98 24.52
CA ILE A 77 -11.56 -13.93 25.02
C ILE A 77 -10.82 -15.20 24.60
N LEU A 78 -9.64 -15.04 24.02
CA LEU A 78 -8.74 -16.16 23.71
C LEU A 78 -8.47 -16.97 24.98
N PRO A 79 -8.45 -18.31 24.96
CA PRO A 79 -8.04 -19.10 26.12
C PRO A 79 -6.63 -18.71 26.59
N ALA A 80 -6.33 -18.81 27.88
CA ALA A 80 -5.00 -18.48 28.42
C ALA A 80 -3.87 -19.24 27.70
N ALA A 81 -4.12 -20.51 27.35
CA ALA A 81 -3.21 -21.35 26.58
C ALA A 81 -2.94 -20.84 25.15
N VAL A 82 -3.80 -19.99 24.59
CA VAL A 82 -3.63 -19.36 23.27
C VAL A 82 -2.89 -18.03 23.42
N ARG A 83 -3.27 -17.20 24.42
CA ARG A 83 -2.71 -15.84 24.66
C ARG A 83 -1.17 -15.81 24.74
N ALA A 84 -0.57 -16.84 25.34
CA ALA A 84 0.88 -16.94 25.51
C ALA A 84 1.66 -17.05 24.17
N HIS A 85 0.98 -17.36 23.07
CA HIS A 85 1.59 -17.56 21.75
C HIS A 85 1.22 -16.48 20.72
N VAL A 86 0.29 -15.56 21.06
CA VAL A 86 -0.18 -14.53 20.13
C VAL A 86 0.91 -13.49 19.89
N ILE A 87 1.32 -13.33 18.63
CA ILE A 87 2.26 -12.30 18.18
C ILE A 87 1.53 -11.24 17.35
N THR A 88 0.57 -11.64 16.53
CA THR A 88 -0.28 -10.75 15.74
C THR A 88 -1.74 -10.97 16.09
N LEU A 89 -2.43 -9.89 16.44
CA LEU A 89 -3.86 -9.89 16.71
C LEU A 89 -4.58 -9.03 15.68
N SER A 90 -5.48 -9.64 14.92
CA SER A 90 -6.42 -8.92 14.04
C SER A 90 -7.72 -8.69 14.80
N ILE A 91 -8.20 -7.46 14.86
CA ILE A 91 -9.44 -7.09 15.52
C ILE A 91 -10.36 -6.49 14.46
N ALA A 92 -11.33 -7.28 14.02
CA ALA A 92 -12.36 -6.85 13.09
C ALA A 92 -13.66 -6.67 13.87
N CYS A 93 -13.97 -5.43 14.20
CA CYS A 93 -15.10 -5.16 15.06
C CYS A 93 -15.85 -3.89 14.75
N ILE A 94 -17.08 -3.89 15.24
CA ILE A 94 -17.90 -2.70 15.34
C ILE A 94 -17.55 -2.01 16.65
N PHE A 95 -16.98 -0.82 16.53
CA PHE A 95 -16.74 0.05 17.66
C PHE A 95 -18.01 0.88 17.86
N ARG A 96 -18.80 0.57 18.90
CA ARG A 96 -19.98 1.39 19.19
C ARG A 96 -19.53 2.76 19.66
N ARG A 97 -20.11 3.79 19.05
CA ARG A 97 -20.06 5.15 19.59
C ARG A 97 -20.67 5.13 20.98
N LEU A 98 -19.94 5.68 21.92
CA LEU A 98 -20.52 6.13 23.15
C LEU A 98 -21.28 7.45 22.76
N GLY A 99 -22.56 7.63 23.11
CA GLY A 99 -23.37 8.80 22.69
C GLY A 99 -23.03 10.14 23.39
N GLU A 100 -23.07 11.29 22.73
CA GLU A 100 -22.51 12.57 23.23
C GLU A 100 -22.72 12.92 24.73
N ASP A 101 -23.84 12.53 25.34
CA ASP A 101 -24.16 12.73 26.77
C ASP A 101 -23.17 12.12 27.79
N TRP A 102 -22.45 11.02 27.48
CA TRP A 102 -21.44 10.46 28.42
C TRP A 102 -20.12 11.25 28.38
N MET A 103 -19.86 12.04 27.33
CA MET A 103 -18.60 12.78 27.20
C MET A 103 -18.50 13.95 28.18
N LEU A 104 -19.64 14.43 28.69
CA LEU A 104 -19.72 15.60 29.55
C LEU A 104 -19.63 15.29 31.05
N THR A 105 -19.83 14.03 31.47
CA THR A 105 -20.11 13.71 32.87
C THR A 105 -18.96 13.04 33.63
N GLU A 106 -18.01 12.36 32.98
CA GLU A 106 -16.85 11.77 33.68
C GLU A 106 -15.54 11.83 32.88
N SER A 107 -14.57 12.62 33.37
CA SER A 107 -13.18 12.66 32.84
C SER A 107 -12.50 11.28 32.79
N ASN A 108 -12.99 10.29 33.56
CA ASN A 108 -12.48 8.92 33.65
C ASN A 108 -13.31 7.87 32.88
N ALA A 109 -14.38 8.25 32.17
CA ALA A 109 -15.20 7.29 31.42
C ALA A 109 -14.37 6.54 30.36
N TYR A 110 -13.42 7.21 29.73
CA TYR A 110 -12.56 6.67 28.67
C TYR A 110 -11.77 5.43 29.11
N GLY A 111 -11.08 5.55 30.26
CA GLY A 111 -10.29 4.47 30.83
C GLY A 111 -11.19 3.28 31.17
N LYS A 112 -12.35 3.53 31.79
CA LYS A 112 -13.31 2.49 32.17
C LYS A 112 -13.84 1.71 30.96
N VAL A 113 -14.18 2.39 29.86
CA VAL A 113 -14.74 1.74 28.67
C VAL A 113 -13.72 0.80 28.04
N TYR A 114 -12.49 1.23 27.77
CA TYR A 114 -11.52 0.36 27.10
C TYR A 114 -10.63 -0.45 28.04
N GLN A 115 -10.83 -0.37 29.37
CA GLN A 115 -10.08 -1.18 30.34
C GLN A 115 -10.13 -2.69 30.06
N PRO A 116 -11.26 -3.30 29.66
CA PRO A 116 -11.29 -4.72 29.33
C PRO A 116 -10.35 -5.05 28.16
N LEU A 117 -10.32 -4.19 27.12
CA LEU A 117 -9.41 -4.35 26.00
C LEU A 117 -7.95 -4.27 26.48
N ILE A 118 -7.61 -3.25 27.27
CA ILE A 118 -6.26 -3.09 27.82
C ILE A 118 -5.84 -4.33 28.61
N ASN A 119 -6.71 -4.80 29.51
CA ASN A 119 -6.45 -5.97 30.34
C ASN A 119 -6.18 -7.21 29.50
N GLU A 120 -6.96 -7.45 28.45
CA GLU A 120 -6.74 -8.63 27.60
C GLU A 120 -5.48 -8.54 26.74
N LEU A 121 -5.17 -7.36 26.20
CA LEU A 121 -3.92 -7.16 25.45
C LEU A 121 -2.70 -7.32 26.38
N ALA A 122 -2.80 -6.87 27.64
CA ALA A 122 -1.75 -7.05 28.64
C ALA A 122 -1.49 -8.53 28.98
N LEU A 123 -2.50 -9.39 28.86
CA LEU A 123 -2.36 -10.84 29.07
C LEU A 123 -1.71 -11.58 27.89
N MET A 124 -1.31 -10.87 26.84
CA MET A 124 -0.61 -11.41 25.68
C MET A 124 0.86 -10.93 25.67
N PRO A 125 1.78 -11.63 26.37
CA PRO A 125 3.15 -11.14 26.58
C PRO A 125 3.99 -11.08 25.30
N LYS A 126 3.65 -11.87 24.28
CA LYS A 126 4.34 -11.90 22.99
C LYS A 126 3.69 -11.00 21.93
N LEU A 127 2.63 -10.28 22.27
CA LEU A 127 1.90 -9.45 21.32
C LEU A 127 2.80 -8.32 20.81
N ARG A 128 3.02 -8.28 19.50
CA ARG A 128 3.81 -7.23 18.83
C ARG A 128 2.99 -6.47 17.80
N ASN A 129 2.06 -7.12 17.11
CA ASN A 129 1.36 -6.54 15.98
C ASN A 129 -0.15 -6.54 16.22
N ILE A 130 -0.78 -5.40 16.01
CA ILE A 130 -2.24 -5.27 16.06
C ILE A 130 -2.72 -4.75 14.70
N ILE A 131 -3.71 -5.42 14.13
CA ILE A 131 -4.36 -5.02 12.88
C ILE A 131 -5.84 -4.73 13.18
N LEU A 132 -6.31 -3.52 12.97
CA LEU A 132 -7.70 -3.16 13.21
C LEU A 132 -8.46 -3.02 11.89
N PHE A 133 -9.69 -3.52 11.87
CA PHE A 133 -10.62 -3.35 10.76
C PHE A 133 -11.92 -2.75 11.29
N ALA A 134 -12.23 -1.52 10.90
CA ALA A 134 -13.54 -0.92 11.18
C ALA A 134 -14.57 -1.53 10.22
N GLN A 135 -15.57 -2.23 10.77
CA GLN A 135 -16.63 -2.84 9.95
C GLN A 135 -17.81 -1.89 9.67
N GLU A 136 -17.96 -0.81 10.45
CA GLU A 136 -19.10 0.12 10.36
C GLU A 136 -18.67 1.55 9.98
N GLY A 137 -19.66 2.37 9.62
CA GLY A 137 -19.46 3.75 9.14
C GLY A 137 -18.81 4.69 10.15
N ASP A 138 -18.88 4.41 11.45
CA ASP A 138 -18.42 5.35 12.48
C ASP A 138 -16.90 5.36 12.71
N GLY A 139 -16.20 4.38 12.13
CA GLY A 139 -14.75 4.28 12.19
C GLY A 139 -14.23 3.72 13.52
N ILE A 140 -12.91 3.78 13.69
CA ILE A 140 -12.22 3.40 14.92
C ILE A 140 -12.18 4.63 15.84
N PRO A 141 -12.80 4.59 17.02
CA PRO A 141 -12.80 5.70 17.95
C PRO A 141 -11.42 5.91 18.55
N TRP A 142 -11.03 7.17 18.76
CA TRP A 142 -9.69 7.53 19.24
C TRP A 142 -9.34 6.88 20.59
N GLU A 143 -10.33 6.59 21.43
CA GLU A 143 -10.17 5.93 22.73
C GLU A 143 -9.63 4.51 22.59
N ALA A 144 -10.16 3.76 21.61
CA ALA A 144 -9.69 2.39 21.35
C ALA A 144 -8.22 2.42 20.92
N LEU A 145 -7.86 3.39 20.08
CA LEU A 145 -6.49 3.57 19.63
C LEU A 145 -5.57 3.96 20.78
N LYS A 146 -5.98 4.90 21.63
CA LYS A 146 -5.24 5.29 22.84
C LYS A 146 -5.02 4.09 23.77
N ALA A 147 -6.05 3.26 24.00
CA ALA A 147 -5.94 2.05 24.81
C ALA A 147 -4.94 1.05 24.25
N ILE A 148 -4.91 0.87 22.93
CA ILE A 148 -3.93 0.00 22.26
C ILE A 148 -2.52 0.56 22.36
N LEU A 149 -2.36 1.87 22.16
CA LEU A 149 -1.07 2.55 22.28
C LEU A 149 -0.52 2.51 23.71
N ALA A 150 -1.36 2.31 24.73
CA ALA A 150 -0.89 2.13 26.09
C ALA A 150 -0.20 0.76 26.34
N ILE A 151 -0.27 -0.19 25.40
CA ILE A 151 0.29 -1.54 25.56
C ILE A 151 1.78 -1.57 25.21
N PRO A 152 2.69 -1.70 26.20
CA PRO A 152 4.11 -1.42 26.01
C PRO A 152 4.85 -2.43 25.12
N GLN A 153 4.33 -3.65 24.94
CA GLN A 153 4.94 -4.67 24.08
C GLN A 153 4.61 -4.51 22.59
N VAL A 154 3.58 -3.72 22.24
CA VAL A 154 3.17 -3.49 20.86
C VAL A 154 4.26 -2.72 20.12
N ARG A 155 4.52 -3.14 18.88
CA ARG A 155 5.55 -2.61 17.98
C ARG A 155 5.00 -2.27 16.60
N SER A 156 3.89 -2.88 16.20
CA SER A 156 3.22 -2.56 14.94
C SER A 156 1.74 -2.37 15.15
N LEU A 157 1.22 -1.29 14.60
CA LEU A 157 -0.19 -0.98 14.55
C LEU A 157 -0.55 -0.68 13.10
N SER A 158 -1.48 -1.46 12.56
CA SER A 158 -2.07 -1.19 11.25
C SER A 158 -3.58 -1.12 11.39
N PHE A 159 -4.22 -0.20 10.69
CA PHE A 159 -5.66 -0.21 10.64
C PHE A 159 -6.21 0.27 9.30
N LYS A 160 -7.34 -0.33 8.93
CA LYS A 160 -8.04 -0.10 7.68
C LYS A 160 -9.48 0.31 7.97
N GLY A 161 -9.94 1.32 7.25
CA GLY A 161 -11.28 1.88 7.41
C GLY A 161 -11.23 3.35 7.77
N LEU A 162 -12.32 3.86 8.34
CA LEU A 162 -12.40 5.24 8.81
C LEU A 162 -11.84 5.33 10.23
N PHE A 163 -11.15 6.42 10.54
CA PHE A 163 -10.91 6.84 11.91
C PHE A 163 -12.04 7.75 12.37
N ASP A 164 -12.29 7.71 13.67
CA ASP A 164 -13.22 8.53 14.42
C ASP A 164 -13.87 9.71 13.68
N ARG A 165 -15.15 9.58 13.34
CA ARG A 165 -15.88 10.64 12.62
C ARG A 165 -16.25 11.86 13.46
N ARG A 166 -15.89 11.93 14.75
CA ARG A 166 -16.18 13.11 15.58
C ARG A 166 -15.30 14.29 15.13
N ASP A 167 -15.84 15.50 15.20
CA ASP A 167 -15.09 16.74 14.93
C ASP A 167 -14.53 17.43 16.18
N SER A 168 -14.64 16.76 17.34
CA SER A 168 -14.14 17.26 18.59
C SER A 168 -13.39 16.17 19.36
N LEU A 169 -12.08 16.39 19.51
CA LEU A 169 -11.30 15.71 20.53
C LEU A 169 -11.56 16.40 21.87
N PRO A 170 -11.86 15.67 22.96
CA PRO A 170 -12.10 16.26 24.28
C PRO A 170 -10.94 17.15 24.74
N TRP A 171 -11.26 18.27 25.42
CA TRP A 171 -10.28 19.30 25.78
C TRP A 171 -9.09 18.76 26.58
N ASN A 172 -9.32 17.78 27.45
CA ASN A 172 -8.32 17.13 28.28
C ASN A 172 -7.31 16.34 27.43
N ILE A 173 -7.76 15.68 26.36
CA ILE A 173 -6.86 15.02 25.40
C ILE A 173 -6.15 16.07 24.54
N ARG A 174 -6.79 17.22 24.30
CA ARG A 174 -6.18 18.39 23.65
C ARG A 174 -5.17 19.16 24.52
N GLN A 175 -4.96 18.81 25.79
CA GLN A 175 -3.98 19.51 26.62
C GLN A 175 -2.94 18.58 27.24
N LEU A 176 -3.26 17.30 27.39
CA LEU A 176 -2.37 16.33 28.02
C LEU A 176 -1.60 15.50 26.97
N PRO A 177 -0.37 15.04 27.30
CA PRO A 177 0.35 14.08 26.49
C PRO A 177 -0.44 12.77 26.37
N LEU A 178 -0.23 12.04 25.27
CA LEU A 178 -0.84 10.73 25.04
C LEU A 178 -0.17 9.62 25.87
N SER A 179 0.96 9.93 26.53
CA SER A 179 1.74 9.03 27.37
C SER A 179 0.90 8.27 28.42
N PRO A 180 1.16 6.96 28.62
CA PRO A 180 2.20 6.15 27.98
C PRO A 180 1.84 5.76 26.55
N VAL A 181 2.83 5.87 25.65
CA VAL A 181 2.73 5.43 24.25
C VAL A 181 3.70 4.28 23.99
N ALA A 182 3.26 3.27 23.26
CA ALA A 182 4.06 2.14 22.81
C ALA A 182 5.11 2.61 21.81
N PRO A 183 6.37 2.12 21.89
CA PRO A 183 7.41 2.45 20.91
C PRO A 183 7.14 1.66 19.62
N LEU A 184 6.29 2.20 18.75
CA LEU A 184 5.93 1.55 17.50
C LEU A 184 7.07 1.66 16.50
N HIS A 185 7.45 0.53 15.90
CA HIS A 185 8.32 0.49 14.73
C HIS A 185 7.51 0.67 13.44
N ARG A 186 6.22 0.31 13.45
CA ARG A 186 5.33 0.47 12.29
C ARG A 186 3.99 1.04 12.69
N LEU A 187 3.62 2.15 12.06
CA LEU A 187 2.27 2.70 12.10
C LEU A 187 1.75 2.83 10.67
N SER A 188 0.64 2.15 10.36
CA SER A 188 0.03 2.17 9.04
C SER A 188 -1.47 2.43 9.14
N TYR A 189 -1.89 3.56 8.58
CA TYR A 189 -3.29 3.93 8.43
C TYR A 189 -3.61 4.07 6.95
N ARG A 190 -4.45 3.16 6.43
CA ARG A 190 -4.96 3.24 5.07
C ARG A 190 -6.45 3.55 5.11
N THR A 191 -6.79 4.80 4.79
CA THR A 191 -8.17 5.24 4.54
C THR A 191 -8.68 4.63 3.26
N LYS A 192 -10.01 4.70 3.04
CA LYS A 192 -10.53 4.46 1.70
C LYS A 192 -10.05 5.61 0.80
N PRO A 193 -9.43 5.33 -0.36
CA PRO A 193 -8.76 6.32 -1.22
C PRO A 193 -9.70 7.36 -1.83
N TYR A 194 -11.02 7.17 -1.73
CA TYR A 194 -12.04 8.06 -2.28
C TYR A 194 -13.13 8.41 -1.27
N GLY A 195 -12.85 8.39 0.04
CA GLY A 195 -13.89 8.45 1.06
C GLY A 195 -13.58 9.36 2.24
N ALA A 196 -14.45 10.36 2.41
CA ALA A 196 -14.60 11.32 3.50
C ALA A 196 -13.41 12.28 3.72
N SER A 197 -13.72 13.57 3.85
CA SER A 197 -12.79 14.54 4.41
C SER A 197 -12.35 14.06 5.79
N PRO A 198 -11.09 14.29 6.17
CA PRO A 198 -10.64 13.91 7.49
C PRO A 198 -11.42 14.64 8.56
N SER A 199 -11.77 13.90 9.62
CA SER A 199 -12.35 14.51 10.80
C SER A 199 -11.27 15.30 11.53
N ARG A 200 -11.69 16.34 12.25
CA ARG A 200 -10.74 17.12 13.06
C ARG A 200 -10.10 16.27 14.17
N THR A 201 -10.84 15.28 14.68
CA THR A 201 -10.32 14.33 15.69
C THR A 201 -9.21 13.46 15.14
N GLU A 202 -9.32 13.02 13.88
CA GLU A 202 -8.27 12.27 13.19
C GLU A 202 -6.96 13.04 13.15
N VAL A 203 -7.03 14.28 12.63
CA VAL A 203 -5.87 15.17 12.54
C VAL A 203 -5.29 15.44 13.93
N ASP A 204 -6.11 15.92 14.87
CA ASP A 204 -5.66 16.29 16.22
C ASP A 204 -4.99 15.11 16.96
N PHE A 205 -5.52 13.89 16.80
CA PHE A 205 -4.98 12.70 17.46
C PHE A 205 -3.60 12.31 16.91
N PHE A 206 -3.46 12.22 15.58
CA PHE A 206 -2.19 11.79 14.98
C PHE A 206 -1.10 12.84 15.11
N VAL A 207 -1.44 14.13 15.00
CA VAL A 207 -0.50 15.21 15.29
C VAL A 207 0.08 15.07 16.70
N ARG A 208 -0.76 14.78 17.71
CA ARG A 208 -0.29 14.53 19.07
C ARG A 208 0.58 13.30 19.19
N TYR A 209 0.18 12.20 18.56
CA TYR A 209 0.96 10.96 18.60
C TYR A 209 2.37 11.17 18.02
N LEU A 210 2.46 11.91 16.92
CA LEU A 210 3.73 12.22 16.24
C LEU A 210 4.58 13.26 17.00
N GLN A 211 4.00 14.03 17.92
CA GLN A 211 4.75 14.93 18.82
C GLN A 211 5.43 14.21 19.99
N GLU A 212 5.04 12.96 20.29
CA GLU A 212 5.63 12.19 21.39
C GLU A 212 7.05 11.74 21.01
N ALA A 213 8.08 12.12 21.77
CA ALA A 213 9.48 11.78 21.47
C ALA A 213 9.69 10.27 21.24
N ARG A 214 8.99 9.42 22.01
CA ARG A 214 9.06 7.97 21.85
C ARG A 214 8.58 7.48 20.48
N SER A 215 7.59 8.13 19.86
CA SER A 215 7.15 7.74 18.51
C SER A 215 8.21 8.12 17.47
N GLN A 216 8.78 9.32 17.58
CA GLN A 216 9.86 9.82 16.72
C GLN A 216 11.11 8.94 16.77
N ASP A 217 11.49 8.48 17.97
CA ASP A 217 12.68 7.67 18.20
C ASP A 217 12.52 6.18 17.83
N SER A 218 11.30 5.68 17.61
CA SER A 218 11.09 4.23 17.40
C SER A 218 10.52 3.86 16.04
N LEU A 219 9.90 4.81 15.33
CA LEU A 219 9.25 4.54 14.06
C LEU A 219 10.27 4.24 12.94
N GLU A 220 10.13 3.05 12.33
CA GLU A 220 10.86 2.65 11.14
C GLU A 220 9.97 2.75 9.88
N VAL A 221 8.67 2.54 10.02
CA VAL A 221 7.69 2.58 8.94
C VAL A 221 6.48 3.42 9.34
N PHE A 222 6.28 4.51 8.62
CA PHE A 222 5.17 5.42 8.80
C PHE A 222 4.36 5.54 7.50
N GLU A 223 3.14 5.02 7.52
CA GLU A 223 2.19 5.12 6.42
C GLU A 223 0.90 5.77 6.90
N MET A 224 0.53 6.90 6.33
CA MET A 224 -0.63 7.67 6.77
C MET A 224 -1.18 8.58 5.69
N ALA A 225 -2.37 9.13 5.92
CA ALA A 225 -2.87 10.20 5.09
C ALA A 225 -2.07 11.50 5.34
N GLY A 226 -1.80 12.27 4.29
CA GLY A 226 -0.92 13.46 4.32
C GLY A 226 -1.40 14.53 5.30
N HIS A 227 -2.72 14.74 5.43
CA HIS A 227 -3.31 15.71 6.36
C HIS A 227 -3.09 15.35 7.85
N CYS A 228 -2.70 14.12 8.19
CA CYS A 228 -2.38 13.72 9.57
C CYS A 228 -0.90 13.97 9.93
N ALA A 229 -0.07 14.38 8.96
CA ALA A 229 1.36 14.52 9.10
C ALA A 229 1.79 15.93 8.66
N PRO A 230 1.48 16.98 9.45
CA PRO A 230 1.73 18.35 9.04
C PRO A 230 3.24 18.62 8.80
N PRO A 231 3.60 19.43 7.79
CA PRO A 231 4.99 19.68 7.42
C PRO A 231 5.86 20.17 8.58
N GLU A 232 5.30 21.00 9.46
CA GLU A 232 6.02 21.58 10.61
C GLU A 232 6.48 20.48 11.58
N LEU A 233 5.68 19.43 11.72
CA LEU A 233 5.99 18.30 12.60
C LEU A 233 6.99 17.34 11.97
N LEU A 234 6.85 17.09 10.67
CA LEU A 234 7.81 16.26 9.93
C LEU A 234 9.20 16.91 9.93
N ASN A 235 9.26 18.24 9.78
CA ASN A 235 10.50 19.01 9.80
C ASN A 235 11.07 19.17 11.22
N GLY A 236 10.23 19.38 12.22
CA GLY A 236 10.65 19.70 13.60
C GLY A 236 11.14 18.52 14.43
N ALA A 237 10.95 17.28 13.97
CA ALA A 237 11.27 16.06 14.71
C ALA A 237 12.47 15.31 14.10
N CYS A 238 13.22 14.60 14.95
CA CYS A 238 14.31 13.73 14.50
C CYS A 238 13.79 12.31 14.25
N TRP A 239 13.78 11.87 13.00
CA TRP A 239 13.27 10.55 12.58
C TRP A 239 14.42 9.60 12.28
N SER A 240 15.28 9.38 13.28
CA SER A 240 16.59 8.71 13.12
C SER A 240 16.51 7.28 12.60
N HIS A 241 15.39 6.58 12.84
CA HIS A 241 15.18 5.20 12.43
C HIS A 241 14.21 5.04 11.27
N LEU A 242 13.60 6.13 10.78
CA LEU A 242 12.55 6.06 9.78
C LEU A 242 13.13 5.67 8.41
N ARG A 243 12.69 4.51 7.92
CA ARG A 243 13.13 3.90 6.65
C ARG A 243 12.09 3.98 5.57
N VAL A 244 10.81 3.94 5.94
CA VAL A 244 9.69 3.96 4.99
C VAL A 244 8.72 5.07 5.40
N LEU A 245 8.55 6.06 4.53
CA LEU A 245 7.54 7.10 4.65
C LEU A 245 6.56 6.99 3.48
N SER A 246 5.28 6.78 3.78
CA SER A 246 4.22 6.76 2.76
C SER A 246 3.07 7.67 3.16
N LEU A 247 2.96 8.81 2.49
CA LEU A 247 1.87 9.77 2.65
C LEU A 247 0.91 9.62 1.47
N HIS A 248 -0.39 9.47 1.76
CA HIS A 248 -1.43 9.33 0.74
C HIS A 248 -2.63 10.26 1.00
N GLY A 249 -3.58 10.36 0.06
CA GLY A 249 -4.82 11.10 0.31
C GLY A 249 -4.69 12.60 0.04
N TRP A 250 -5.18 13.43 0.96
CA TRP A 250 -5.25 14.89 0.76
C TRP A 250 -3.88 15.56 0.96
N GLN A 251 -3.62 16.65 0.23
CA GLN A 251 -2.44 17.50 0.44
C GLN A 251 -2.46 18.15 1.83
N PHE A 252 -1.28 18.51 2.33
CA PHE A 252 -1.06 19.11 3.65
C PHE A 252 -1.96 20.31 3.98
N ASP A 253 -2.39 21.09 2.99
CA ASP A 253 -3.00 22.41 3.19
C ASP A 253 -4.53 22.44 3.23
N VAL A 254 -5.22 21.33 2.98
CA VAL A 254 -6.66 21.39 2.66
C VAL A 254 -7.54 21.75 3.87
N GLN A 255 -6.98 21.72 5.09
CA GLN A 255 -7.68 22.14 6.31
C GLN A 255 -6.89 23.13 7.18
N ALA A 256 -5.74 23.62 6.71
CA ALA A 256 -4.93 24.53 7.49
C ALA A 256 -5.66 25.88 7.57
N THR A 257 -6.16 26.20 8.77
CA THR A 257 -6.62 27.55 9.14
C THR A 257 -5.48 28.58 9.13
N SER A 258 -4.25 28.18 8.79
CA SER A 258 -3.14 29.09 8.55
C SER A 258 -3.31 29.76 7.20
N THR A 259 -3.57 31.06 7.23
CA THR A 259 -3.63 31.97 6.08
C THR A 259 -2.30 32.11 5.30
N THR A 260 -1.28 31.33 5.64
CA THR A 260 0.03 31.32 4.99
C THR A 260 0.34 29.91 4.50
N PRO A 261 0.48 29.70 3.18
CA PRO A 261 1.04 28.48 2.63
C PRO A 261 2.41 28.18 3.25
N CYS A 262 2.70 26.92 3.54
CA CYS A 262 4.06 26.52 3.87
C CYS A 262 4.90 26.61 2.59
N ASP A 263 5.67 27.69 2.45
CA ASP A 263 6.55 27.93 1.30
C ASP A 263 7.80 27.02 1.31
N MET A 264 7.94 26.16 2.32
CA MET A 264 9.10 25.28 2.40
C MET A 264 9.03 24.14 1.37
N PRO A 265 10.14 23.90 0.63
CA PRO A 265 10.26 22.75 -0.25
C PRO A 265 10.05 21.44 0.50
N LEU A 266 9.44 20.46 -0.16
CA LEU A 266 9.16 19.17 0.47
C LEU A 266 10.44 18.43 0.88
N VAL A 267 11.54 18.62 0.13
CA VAL A 267 12.85 18.08 0.52
C VAL A 267 13.30 18.59 1.90
N SER A 268 13.05 19.87 2.21
CA SER A 268 13.41 20.47 3.50
C SER A 268 12.51 19.91 4.61
N VAL A 269 11.21 19.78 4.36
CA VAL A 269 10.24 19.22 5.31
C VAL A 269 10.61 17.80 5.75
N LEU A 270 11.20 17.03 4.83
CA LEU A 270 11.58 15.63 5.04
C LEU A 270 13.08 15.48 5.32
N GLY A 271 13.79 16.57 5.60
CA GLY A 271 15.25 16.59 5.77
C GLY A 271 15.77 15.81 6.97
N CYS A 272 14.94 15.61 7.99
CA CYS A 272 15.31 14.97 9.26
C CYS A 272 15.20 13.43 9.26
N MET A 273 15.16 12.81 8.08
CA MET A 273 14.93 11.36 7.87
C MET A 273 16.12 10.71 7.14
N ALA A 274 17.32 10.77 7.72
CA ALA A 274 18.55 10.34 7.04
C ALA A 274 18.60 8.84 6.69
N ALA A 275 17.85 7.99 7.40
CA ALA A 275 17.79 6.55 7.18
C ALA A 275 16.73 6.11 6.15
N LEU A 276 16.11 7.06 5.45
CA LEU A 276 14.98 6.81 4.55
C LEU A 276 15.42 6.02 3.30
N ARG A 277 14.72 4.91 3.07
CA ARG A 277 14.93 4.00 1.93
C ARG A 277 13.75 3.99 0.97
N GLU A 278 12.54 4.20 1.48
CA GLU A 278 11.33 4.26 0.67
C GLU A 278 10.56 5.54 1.00
N LEU A 279 10.31 6.34 -0.04
CA LEU A 279 9.50 7.55 0.06
C LEU A 279 8.35 7.47 -0.94
N SER A 280 7.13 7.50 -0.45
CA SER A 280 5.92 7.47 -1.25
C SER A 280 5.01 8.66 -0.92
N LEU A 281 4.75 9.49 -1.92
CA LEU A 281 3.97 10.70 -1.85
C LEU A 281 2.82 10.59 -2.86
N LYS A 282 1.73 9.95 -2.45
CA LYS A 282 0.51 9.70 -3.25
C LYS A 282 -0.62 10.63 -2.85
N MET A 283 -0.44 11.93 -3.07
CA MET A 283 -1.39 12.97 -2.66
C MET A 283 -2.25 13.44 -3.84
N ALA A 284 -3.55 13.59 -3.63
CA ALA A 284 -4.47 14.14 -4.61
C ALA A 284 -4.12 15.60 -4.93
N HIS A 285 -4.21 15.99 -6.20
CA HIS A 285 -4.04 17.37 -6.61
C HIS A 285 -5.38 18.12 -6.51
N LEU A 286 -5.42 19.25 -5.80
CA LEU A 286 -6.62 20.09 -5.72
C LEU A 286 -6.68 21.07 -6.90
N ARG A 287 -7.80 21.12 -7.62
CA ARG A 287 -7.97 22.02 -8.76
C ARG A 287 -7.81 23.48 -8.36
N GLY A 288 -7.14 24.24 -9.22
CA GLY A 288 -6.87 25.65 -8.96
C GLY A 288 -5.72 25.91 -7.98
N THR A 289 -5.08 24.86 -7.44
CA THR A 289 -3.87 25.02 -6.63
C THR A 289 -2.62 24.90 -7.49
N ILE A 290 -1.59 25.66 -7.13
CA ILE A 290 -0.26 25.51 -7.72
C ILE A 290 0.39 24.30 -7.06
N GLN A 291 0.87 23.39 -7.88
CA GLN A 291 1.57 22.21 -7.38
C GLN A 291 2.87 22.61 -6.69
N ARG A 292 3.13 22.10 -5.49
CA ARG A 292 4.37 22.41 -4.78
C ARG A 292 5.59 21.77 -5.46
N TYR A 293 6.72 22.47 -5.40
CA TYR A 293 8.00 21.86 -5.74
C TYR A 293 8.42 20.89 -4.64
N VAL A 294 8.87 19.72 -5.05
CA VAL A 294 9.65 18.84 -4.17
C VAL A 294 11.04 19.42 -4.03
N TRP A 295 11.66 19.76 -5.16
CA TRP A 295 12.95 20.44 -5.25
C TRP A 295 12.84 21.66 -6.18
N PRO A 296 12.75 22.88 -5.63
CA PRO A 296 12.61 24.07 -6.46
C PRO A 296 13.92 24.37 -7.22
N PRO A 297 13.83 25.04 -8.39
CA PRO A 297 15.00 25.43 -9.15
C PRO A 297 15.98 26.28 -8.35
N GLY A 298 17.25 25.90 -8.38
CA GLY A 298 18.33 26.68 -7.75
C GLY A 298 18.50 26.44 -6.25
N LEU A 299 17.79 25.47 -5.66
CA LEU A 299 18.06 25.03 -4.29
C LEU A 299 19.38 24.26 -4.24
N ASP A 300 20.39 24.87 -3.61
CA ASP A 300 21.73 24.31 -3.44
C ASP A 300 21.84 23.57 -2.10
N THR A 301 21.28 22.35 -2.06
CA THR A 301 21.40 21.46 -0.89
C THR A 301 21.76 20.04 -1.34
N SER A 302 22.39 19.26 -0.45
CA SER A 302 22.54 17.83 -0.68
C SER A 302 21.21 17.10 -0.49
N LEU A 303 21.01 15.98 -1.18
CA LEU A 303 19.86 15.12 -0.93
C LEU A 303 19.91 14.59 0.52
N PRO A 304 18.87 14.79 1.34
CA PRO A 304 18.86 14.35 2.73
C PRO A 304 18.74 12.83 2.91
N TRP A 305 18.42 12.09 1.84
CA TRP A 305 18.17 10.64 1.87
C TRP A 305 19.14 9.91 0.91
N PRO A 306 20.42 9.79 1.26
CA PRO A 306 21.43 9.22 0.35
C PRO A 306 21.20 7.74 0.02
N ASP A 307 20.52 7.01 0.90
CA ASP A 307 20.25 5.57 0.76
C ASP A 307 18.85 5.27 0.20
N LEU A 308 18.20 6.22 -0.48
CA LEU A 308 16.85 6.03 -1.02
C LEU A 308 16.84 4.97 -2.14
N GLU A 309 16.12 3.87 -1.92
CA GLU A 309 15.99 2.74 -2.85
C GLU A 309 14.71 2.84 -3.69
N SER A 310 13.62 3.43 -3.15
CA SER A 310 12.33 3.55 -3.83
C SER A 310 11.72 4.93 -3.65
N PHE A 311 11.31 5.57 -4.76
CA PHE A 311 10.66 6.88 -4.76
C PHE A 311 9.36 6.85 -5.57
N VAL A 312 8.24 7.21 -4.94
CA VAL A 312 6.93 7.36 -5.58
C VAL A 312 6.45 8.78 -5.38
N LEU A 313 6.19 9.49 -6.48
CA LEU A 313 5.69 10.86 -6.48
C LEU A 313 4.48 10.97 -7.40
N SER A 314 3.31 11.25 -6.84
CA SER A 314 2.11 11.55 -7.60
C SER A 314 2.08 13.00 -8.06
N HIS A 315 1.65 13.23 -9.31
CA HIS A 315 1.63 14.55 -9.94
C HIS A 315 3.02 15.18 -9.86
N PRO A 316 4.00 14.77 -10.66
CA PRO A 316 5.28 15.49 -10.77
C PRO A 316 5.07 16.88 -11.40
N ARG A 317 5.86 17.89 -10.99
CA ARG A 317 5.75 19.26 -11.52
C ARG A 317 6.72 19.45 -12.68
N ALA A 318 6.27 20.08 -13.76
CA ALA A 318 7.18 20.55 -14.80
C ALA A 318 8.21 21.54 -14.21
N GLY A 319 9.49 21.31 -14.46
CA GLY A 319 10.59 22.13 -13.95
C GLY A 319 11.04 21.84 -12.51
N ASP A 320 10.48 20.82 -11.85
CA ASP A 320 11.03 20.31 -10.60
C ASP A 320 12.42 19.70 -10.83
N GLN A 321 13.37 19.97 -9.93
CA GLN A 321 14.74 19.47 -10.05
C GLN A 321 14.96 18.15 -9.29
N ILE A 322 13.93 17.59 -8.64
CA ILE A 322 14.10 16.41 -7.77
C ILE A 322 14.79 15.26 -8.49
N CYS A 323 14.49 15.02 -9.77
CA CYS A 323 15.11 13.94 -10.54
C CYS A 323 16.62 14.11 -10.72
N ALA A 324 17.11 15.35 -10.81
CA ALA A 324 18.54 15.64 -10.92
C ALA A 324 19.32 15.29 -9.64
N HIS A 325 18.63 15.22 -8.51
CA HIS A 325 19.23 14.98 -7.19
C HIS A 325 18.97 13.57 -6.64
N LEU A 326 18.28 12.70 -7.38
CA LEU A 326 18.02 11.31 -6.94
C LEU A 326 19.34 10.54 -6.76
N PRO A 327 19.44 9.67 -5.73
CA PRO A 327 20.69 9.00 -5.40
C PRO A 327 20.91 7.76 -6.28
N SER A 328 22.16 7.34 -6.43
CA SER A 328 22.53 6.14 -7.21
C SER A 328 22.06 4.81 -6.59
N SER A 329 21.65 4.83 -5.33
CA SER A 329 21.01 3.73 -4.61
C SER A 329 19.58 3.46 -5.10
N LEU A 330 18.96 4.40 -5.82
CA LEU A 330 17.59 4.26 -6.28
C LEU A 330 17.44 3.09 -7.26
N ARG A 331 16.43 2.26 -7.01
CA ARG A 331 16.07 1.07 -7.80
C ARG A 331 14.65 1.16 -8.36
N HIS A 332 13.77 1.90 -7.70
CA HIS A 332 12.39 2.08 -8.12
C HIS A 332 11.99 3.55 -8.15
N LEU A 333 11.44 3.99 -9.29
CA LEU A 333 10.89 5.33 -9.49
C LEU A 333 9.48 5.23 -10.07
N SER A 334 8.49 5.84 -9.42
CA SER A 334 7.13 5.93 -9.92
C SER A 334 6.66 7.38 -9.95
N LEU A 335 6.34 7.87 -11.14
CA LEU A 335 5.85 9.22 -11.44
C LEU A 335 4.42 9.16 -11.98
N LEU A 336 3.55 8.38 -11.32
CA LEU A 336 2.16 8.18 -11.70
C LEU A 336 1.22 9.00 -10.83
N CYS A 337 0.18 9.60 -11.39
CA CYS A 337 -0.77 10.39 -10.62
C CYS A 337 -1.61 9.50 -9.71
N TRP A 338 -2.06 10.14 -8.64
CA TRP A 338 -3.01 9.57 -7.70
C TRP A 338 -4.06 10.63 -7.35
N PRO A 339 -5.36 10.37 -7.54
CA PRO A 339 -5.92 9.23 -8.26
C PRO A 339 -5.46 9.14 -9.73
N ARG A 340 -5.49 7.95 -10.32
CA ARG A 340 -5.07 7.69 -11.71
C ARG A 340 -5.88 8.52 -12.73
N HIS A 341 -5.24 9.02 -13.78
CA HIS A 341 -5.87 9.91 -14.74
C HIS A 341 -7.07 9.26 -15.47
N TYR A 342 -6.98 7.97 -15.76
CA TYR A 342 -8.09 7.22 -16.39
C TYR A 342 -9.38 7.25 -15.55
N ILE A 343 -9.31 7.49 -14.24
CA ILE A 343 -10.48 7.63 -13.36
C ILE A 343 -11.30 8.87 -13.75
N TYR A 344 -10.62 9.94 -14.17
CA TYR A 344 -11.24 11.19 -14.62
C TYR A 344 -11.91 11.05 -15.99
N ARG A 345 -11.69 9.95 -16.71
CA ARG A 345 -12.39 9.63 -17.97
C ARG A 345 -13.67 8.83 -17.74
N ASP A 346 -13.81 8.22 -16.56
CA ASP A 346 -15.05 7.53 -16.16
C ASP A 346 -16.06 8.55 -15.67
N ARG A 347 -17.24 8.62 -16.30
CA ARG A 347 -18.26 9.62 -15.95
C ARG A 347 -18.66 9.55 -14.47
N ARG A 348 -18.93 8.34 -13.93
CA ARG A 348 -19.42 8.18 -12.56
C ARG A 348 -18.35 8.53 -11.53
N ARG A 349 -17.08 8.24 -11.82
CA ARG A 349 -15.99 8.56 -10.91
C ARG A 349 -15.51 9.99 -11.04
N ARG A 350 -15.59 10.56 -12.24
CA ARG A 350 -15.34 11.99 -12.47
C ARG A 350 -16.25 12.82 -11.56
N GLU A 351 -17.52 12.48 -11.43
CA GLU A 351 -18.45 13.16 -10.50
C GLU A 351 -17.90 13.16 -9.06
N THR A 352 -17.42 12.02 -8.54
CA THR A 352 -16.76 11.95 -7.22
C THR A 352 -15.48 12.79 -7.14
N MET A 353 -14.65 12.79 -8.19
CA MET A 353 -13.44 13.62 -8.21
C MET A 353 -13.77 15.11 -8.26
N ASP A 354 -14.83 15.49 -8.99
CA ASP A 354 -15.34 16.85 -9.10
C ASP A 354 -15.89 17.33 -7.74
N GLU A 355 -16.65 16.48 -7.03
CA GLU A 355 -17.15 16.74 -5.67
C GLU A 355 -16.01 17.03 -4.68
N TYR A 356 -14.90 16.31 -4.78
CA TYR A 356 -13.70 16.56 -3.97
C TYR A 356 -12.81 17.69 -4.48
N GLY A 357 -13.14 18.28 -5.63
CA GLY A 357 -12.32 19.30 -6.28
C GLY A 357 -10.97 18.79 -6.78
N TRP A 358 -10.81 17.47 -6.98
CA TRP A 358 -9.54 16.87 -7.37
C TRP A 358 -9.28 16.99 -8.88
N GLY A 359 -8.02 17.16 -9.25
CA GLY A 359 -7.54 17.21 -10.64
C GLY A 359 -6.43 16.18 -10.89
N SER A 360 -6.09 16.02 -12.18
CA SER A 360 -5.01 15.14 -12.63
C SER A 360 -4.20 15.86 -13.73
N PRO A 361 -3.31 16.79 -13.35
CA PRO A 361 -2.41 17.48 -14.27
C PRO A 361 -1.31 16.51 -14.74
N VAL A 362 -1.62 15.66 -15.70
CA VAL A 362 -0.64 14.75 -16.31
C VAL A 362 0.32 15.54 -17.20
N LEU A 363 1.62 15.35 -16.98
CA LEU A 363 2.68 15.96 -17.80
C LEU A 363 2.58 15.51 -19.26
N THR A 364 2.99 16.37 -20.18
CA THR A 364 3.22 15.95 -21.57
C THR A 364 4.49 15.12 -21.71
N SER A 365 4.67 14.40 -22.82
CA SER A 365 5.91 13.67 -23.07
C SER A 365 7.14 14.59 -23.14
N SER A 366 7.03 15.83 -23.60
CA SER A 366 8.13 16.80 -23.58
C SER A 366 8.50 17.26 -22.17
N GLU A 367 7.52 17.49 -21.31
CA GLU A 367 7.74 17.87 -19.90
C GLU A 367 8.37 16.71 -19.11
N LEU A 368 7.86 15.49 -19.29
CA LEU A 368 8.41 14.30 -18.64
C LEU A 368 9.83 13.97 -19.15
N LEU A 369 10.08 14.14 -20.45
CA LEU A 369 11.43 13.99 -21.04
C LEU A 369 12.42 14.94 -20.38
N SER A 370 12.05 16.21 -20.21
CA SER A 370 12.89 17.21 -19.55
C SER A 370 13.25 16.78 -18.12
N LEU A 371 12.25 16.36 -17.34
CA LEU A 371 12.43 15.91 -15.97
C LEU A 371 13.35 14.68 -15.87
N LEU A 372 13.11 13.65 -16.68
CA LEU A 372 13.90 12.40 -16.64
C LEU A 372 15.30 12.54 -17.25
N SER A 373 15.51 13.47 -18.19
CA SER A 373 16.83 13.70 -18.80
C SER A 373 17.91 14.11 -17.81
N SER A 374 17.50 14.68 -16.67
CA SER A 374 18.40 15.10 -15.60
C SER A 374 18.74 13.99 -14.61
N CYS A 375 18.06 12.83 -14.67
CA CYS A 375 18.17 11.82 -13.63
C CYS A 375 19.52 11.07 -13.70
N PRO A 376 20.35 11.09 -12.64
CA PRO A 376 21.69 10.49 -12.69
C PRO A 376 21.69 8.97 -12.49
N THR A 377 20.54 8.36 -12.17
CA THR A 377 20.45 6.99 -11.67
C THR A 377 20.43 5.97 -12.82
N SER A 378 21.58 5.39 -13.16
CA SER A 378 21.67 4.32 -14.16
C SER A 378 21.28 2.93 -13.64
N ALA A 379 21.17 2.76 -12.32
CA ALA A 379 20.87 1.49 -11.66
C ALA A 379 19.37 1.24 -11.42
N LEU A 380 18.50 1.99 -12.10
CA LEU A 380 17.05 1.91 -11.94
C LEU A 380 16.51 0.61 -12.54
N GLU A 381 15.86 -0.22 -11.71
CA GLU A 381 15.34 -1.54 -12.09
C GLU A 381 13.85 -1.51 -12.43
N GLN A 382 13.08 -0.59 -11.80
CA GLN A 382 11.66 -0.39 -12.05
C GLN A 382 11.34 1.09 -12.26
N LEU A 383 10.60 1.37 -13.34
CA LEU A 383 10.15 2.71 -13.70
C LEU A 383 8.67 2.67 -14.06
N ASP A 384 7.88 3.49 -13.36
CA ASP A 384 6.46 3.66 -13.63
C ASP A 384 6.21 5.12 -14.02
N ILE A 385 5.72 5.36 -15.24
CA ILE A 385 5.50 6.71 -15.78
C ILE A 385 4.14 6.85 -16.44
N GLU A 386 3.62 8.07 -16.41
CA GLU A 386 2.46 8.46 -17.17
C GLU A 386 2.70 9.77 -17.89
N PHE A 387 2.09 9.94 -19.06
CA PHE A 387 2.19 11.18 -19.81
C PHE A 387 1.06 11.33 -20.83
N ARG A 388 0.78 12.57 -21.19
CA ARG A 388 0.04 12.94 -22.40
C ARG A 388 1.00 12.96 -23.59
N ALA A 389 0.68 12.21 -24.63
CA ALA A 389 1.48 12.15 -25.84
C ALA A 389 1.50 13.51 -26.55
N ASP A 390 2.71 13.95 -26.90
CA ASP A 390 2.99 15.09 -27.76
C ASP A 390 4.12 14.70 -28.75
N TYR A 391 4.66 15.69 -29.46
CA TYR A 391 5.71 15.48 -30.46
C TYR A 391 7.00 14.84 -29.91
N ALA A 392 7.23 14.88 -28.59
CA ALA A 392 8.44 14.36 -27.94
C ALA A 392 8.32 12.91 -27.45
N GLU A 393 7.17 12.24 -27.62
CA GLU A 393 6.93 10.86 -27.15
C GLU A 393 8.05 9.90 -27.56
N ARG A 394 8.41 9.90 -28.85
CA ARG A 394 9.45 8.99 -29.36
C ARG A 394 10.82 9.27 -28.74
N ALA A 395 11.13 10.54 -28.44
CA ALA A 395 12.38 10.92 -27.79
C ALA A 395 12.39 10.48 -26.32
N LEU A 396 11.26 10.64 -25.60
CA LEU A 396 11.07 10.15 -24.24
C LEU A 396 11.32 8.64 -24.15
N LEU A 397 10.64 7.84 -24.98
CA LEU A 397 10.75 6.38 -24.93
C LEU A 397 12.17 5.89 -25.24
N ARG A 398 12.88 6.55 -26.17
CA ARG A 398 14.29 6.25 -26.47
C ARG A 398 15.22 6.64 -25.33
N LEU A 399 14.96 7.78 -24.66
CA LEU A 399 15.73 8.20 -23.50
C LEU A 399 15.73 7.10 -22.43
N LEU A 400 14.59 6.44 -22.19
CA LEU A 400 14.51 5.37 -21.19
C LEU A 400 15.55 4.27 -21.46
N GLY A 401 15.67 3.85 -22.72
CA GLY A 401 16.64 2.84 -23.16
C GLY A 401 18.10 3.23 -22.96
N SER A 402 18.43 4.51 -23.15
CA SER A 402 19.80 5.01 -22.95
C SER A 402 20.13 5.36 -21.51
N GLN A 403 19.16 5.89 -20.76
CA GLN A 403 19.37 6.43 -19.42
C GLN A 403 19.26 5.34 -18.34
N PHE A 404 18.38 4.36 -18.55
CA PHE A 404 18.07 3.30 -17.57
C PHE A 404 18.33 1.91 -18.18
N PRO A 405 19.60 1.56 -18.46
CA PRO A 405 19.93 0.35 -19.20
C PRO A 405 19.61 -0.96 -18.46
N VAL A 406 19.53 -0.94 -17.12
CA VAL A 406 19.25 -2.13 -16.29
C VAL A 406 17.77 -2.30 -15.95
N LEU A 407 16.89 -1.51 -16.58
CA LEU A 407 15.47 -1.54 -16.30
C LEU A 407 14.87 -2.92 -16.62
N THR A 408 14.26 -3.55 -15.62
CA THR A 408 13.63 -4.88 -15.72
C THR A 408 12.11 -4.81 -15.80
N VAL A 409 11.51 -3.77 -15.21
CA VAL A 409 10.06 -3.52 -15.24
C VAL A 409 9.79 -2.09 -15.66
N LEU A 410 8.94 -1.93 -16.66
CA LEU A 410 8.48 -0.63 -17.15
C LEU A 410 6.95 -0.59 -17.16
N THR A 411 6.37 0.36 -16.41
CA THR A 411 4.94 0.69 -16.52
C THR A 411 4.77 2.02 -17.24
N ILE A 412 3.98 2.04 -18.32
CA ILE A 412 3.65 3.25 -19.08
C ILE A 412 2.14 3.43 -19.09
N HIS A 413 1.65 4.59 -18.64
CA HIS A 413 0.29 5.05 -18.88
C HIS A 413 0.31 6.21 -19.88
N ARG A 414 -0.04 5.91 -21.13
CA ARG A 414 -0.05 6.86 -22.24
C ARG A 414 -1.47 7.39 -22.46
N TYR A 415 -1.61 8.70 -22.47
CA TYR A 415 -2.86 9.40 -22.80
C TYR A 415 -2.73 10.19 -24.11
N SER A 416 -3.77 10.21 -24.93
CA SER A 416 -3.85 10.96 -26.19
C SER A 416 -5.12 11.81 -26.25
N ASP A 417 -4.97 13.04 -26.73
CA ASP A 417 -6.10 13.96 -26.99
C ASP A 417 -6.76 13.66 -28.35
N GLU A 418 -6.02 13.06 -29.30
CA GLU A 418 -6.48 12.73 -30.66
C GLU A 418 -7.37 11.48 -30.73
N GLY A 419 -7.61 10.86 -29.57
CA GLY A 419 -8.45 9.69 -29.43
C GLY A 419 -7.69 8.36 -29.52
N PRO A 420 -8.43 7.25 -29.37
CA PRO A 420 -7.90 5.89 -29.17
C PRO A 420 -7.45 5.15 -30.45
N ASP A 421 -7.78 5.62 -31.65
CA ASP A 421 -7.55 4.89 -32.90
C ASP A 421 -6.11 5.02 -33.45
N ASP A 422 -5.25 5.78 -32.78
CA ASP A 422 -3.89 6.11 -33.23
C ASP A 422 -2.80 5.72 -32.21
N VAL A 423 -2.88 4.51 -31.62
CA VAL A 423 -1.80 4.01 -30.76
C VAL A 423 -0.70 3.38 -31.63
N PRO A 424 0.49 3.98 -31.75
CA PRO A 424 1.53 3.49 -32.66
C PRO A 424 2.35 2.38 -31.99
N VAL A 425 1.71 1.23 -31.71
CA VAL A 425 2.30 0.10 -30.95
C VAL A 425 3.67 -0.32 -31.48
N SER A 426 3.83 -0.41 -32.81
CA SER A 426 5.12 -0.74 -33.41
C SER A 426 6.18 0.31 -33.10
N ALA A 427 5.84 1.61 -33.21
CA ALA A 427 6.78 2.69 -32.95
C ALA A 427 7.18 2.77 -31.46
N ILE A 428 6.25 2.48 -30.55
CA ILE A 428 6.53 2.36 -29.12
C ILE A 428 7.51 1.20 -28.89
N GLY A 429 7.22 0.02 -29.45
CA GLY A 429 8.08 -1.14 -29.35
C GLY A 429 9.49 -0.89 -29.88
N ASP A 430 9.61 -0.28 -31.06
CA ASP A 430 10.88 0.09 -31.67
C ASP A 430 11.67 1.10 -30.82
N ALA A 431 10.98 2.04 -30.17
CA ALA A 431 11.62 3.02 -29.29
C ALA A 431 12.14 2.39 -27.99
N LEU A 432 11.47 1.35 -27.50
CA LEU A 432 11.83 0.61 -26.29
C LEU A 432 12.79 -0.56 -26.54
N ALA A 433 13.08 -0.91 -27.79
CA ALA A 433 13.94 -2.03 -28.17
C ALA A 433 15.36 -1.96 -27.56
N ALA A 434 15.82 -0.77 -27.17
CA ALA A 434 17.11 -0.57 -26.51
C ALA A 434 17.17 -1.08 -25.05
N LEU A 435 16.02 -1.32 -24.41
CA LEU A 435 15.94 -1.84 -23.03
C LEU A 435 16.22 -3.35 -23.02
N ARG A 436 17.50 -3.70 -23.04
CA ARG A 436 17.95 -5.10 -23.21
C ARG A 436 17.57 -6.01 -22.04
N HIS A 437 17.47 -5.44 -20.84
CA HIS A 437 17.15 -6.17 -19.60
C HIS A 437 15.67 -6.11 -19.21
N LEU A 438 14.83 -5.51 -20.06
CA LEU A 438 13.40 -5.44 -19.79
C LEU A 438 12.82 -6.84 -19.81
N ARG A 439 12.17 -7.24 -18.71
CA ARG A 439 11.46 -8.52 -18.58
C ARG A 439 9.96 -8.32 -18.67
N VAL A 440 9.46 -7.20 -18.17
CA VAL A 440 8.02 -6.93 -18.04
C VAL A 440 7.70 -5.53 -18.54
N LEU A 441 6.86 -5.46 -19.57
CA LEU A 441 6.22 -4.22 -20.00
C LEU A 441 4.76 -4.20 -19.52
N ARG A 442 4.38 -3.19 -18.74
CA ARG A 442 2.99 -2.89 -18.39
C ARG A 442 2.58 -1.63 -19.12
N ILE A 443 1.51 -1.68 -19.89
CA ILE A 443 1.08 -0.55 -20.71
C ILE A 443 -0.41 -0.29 -20.57
N GLY A 444 -0.75 0.93 -20.17
CA GLY A 444 -2.09 1.49 -20.27
C GLY A 444 -2.13 2.48 -21.41
N VAL A 445 -2.93 2.18 -22.42
CA VAL A 445 -3.22 3.10 -23.55
C VAL A 445 -4.69 3.44 -23.55
N ASP A 446 -5.00 4.62 -24.04
CA ASP A 446 -6.36 5.02 -24.29
C ASP A 446 -7.02 4.07 -25.30
N THR A 447 -7.99 3.30 -24.84
CA THR A 447 -8.83 2.48 -25.71
C THR A 447 -10.22 3.08 -25.77
N THR A 448 -10.88 3.03 -26.93
CA THR A 448 -12.25 3.52 -27.19
C THR A 448 -13.30 3.00 -26.20
N ASP A 449 -12.97 1.93 -25.47
CA ASP A 449 -13.92 1.07 -24.77
C ASP A 449 -14.40 1.59 -23.41
N TYR A 450 -14.02 2.78 -22.95
CA TYR A 450 -14.41 3.28 -21.62
C TYR A 450 -15.93 3.38 -21.37
N SER A 451 -16.78 3.23 -22.39
CA SER A 451 -18.24 3.37 -22.29
C SER A 451 -19.05 2.11 -22.60
N ARG A 452 -18.45 1.03 -23.14
CA ARG A 452 -19.24 -0.15 -23.53
C ARG A 452 -19.50 -1.07 -22.33
N LYS A 453 -20.78 -1.34 -22.12
CA LYS A 453 -21.36 -2.03 -20.95
C LYS A 453 -21.24 -3.56 -20.99
N TYR A 454 -20.42 -4.15 -21.86
CA TYR A 454 -20.51 -5.58 -22.18
C TYR A 454 -19.17 -6.30 -22.12
N ASP A 455 -19.18 -7.40 -21.36
CA ASP A 455 -18.26 -8.54 -21.30
C ASP A 455 -16.82 -8.35 -21.79
N TYR A 456 -16.00 -7.71 -20.93
CA TYR A 456 -14.54 -7.57 -21.15
C TYR A 456 -13.76 -8.89 -21.02
N ASP A 457 -14.40 -9.95 -20.50
CA ASP A 457 -13.85 -11.31 -20.46
C ASP A 457 -14.29 -12.14 -21.68
N SER A 458 -14.94 -11.53 -22.68
CA SER A 458 -15.21 -12.21 -23.95
C SER A 458 -13.89 -12.56 -24.65
N GLU A 459 -13.85 -13.74 -25.27
CA GLU A 459 -12.70 -14.18 -26.08
C GLU A 459 -12.33 -13.13 -27.14
N ASP A 460 -13.32 -12.42 -27.68
CA ASP A 460 -13.15 -11.36 -28.68
C ASP A 460 -12.33 -10.16 -28.16
N SER A 461 -12.54 -9.74 -26.91
CA SER A 461 -11.79 -8.63 -26.30
C SER A 461 -10.32 -9.00 -26.06
N MET A 462 -10.08 -10.25 -25.68
CA MET A 462 -8.74 -10.79 -25.47
C MET A 462 -8.00 -11.01 -26.80
N ALA A 463 -8.70 -11.50 -27.82
CA ALA A 463 -8.18 -11.60 -29.18
C ALA A 463 -7.75 -10.23 -29.73
N ALA A 464 -8.46 -9.15 -29.40
CA ALA A 464 -8.09 -7.80 -29.81
C ALA A 464 -6.75 -7.32 -29.21
N LEU A 465 -6.40 -7.75 -27.98
CA LEU A 465 -5.12 -7.43 -27.34
C LEU A 465 -3.98 -8.36 -27.77
N GLN A 466 -4.32 -9.51 -28.34
CA GLN A 466 -3.33 -10.50 -28.79
C GLN A 466 -2.45 -9.93 -29.91
N ILE A 467 -3.04 -9.20 -30.86
CA ILE A 467 -2.31 -8.57 -31.97
C ILE A 467 -1.25 -7.57 -31.47
N PRO A 468 -1.58 -6.54 -30.66
CA PRO A 468 -0.57 -5.61 -30.17
C PRO A 468 0.46 -6.28 -29.24
N ALA A 469 0.06 -7.30 -28.46
CA ALA A 469 1.01 -8.10 -27.68
C ALA A 469 2.05 -8.79 -28.58
N SER A 470 1.61 -9.39 -29.68
CA SER A 470 2.49 -10.04 -30.65
C SER A 470 3.34 -9.05 -31.45
N ILE A 471 2.88 -7.81 -31.67
CA ILE A 471 3.72 -6.74 -32.23
C ILE A 471 4.85 -6.41 -31.26
N PHE A 472 4.56 -6.19 -29.98
CA PHE A 472 5.58 -5.98 -28.95
C PHE A 472 6.56 -7.15 -28.83
N ALA A 473 6.08 -8.39 -28.92
CA ALA A 473 6.94 -9.58 -28.92
C ALA A 473 8.01 -9.55 -30.03
N ARG A 474 7.71 -8.92 -31.18
CA ARG A 474 8.62 -8.81 -32.33
C ARG A 474 9.57 -7.61 -32.25
N THR A 475 9.12 -6.51 -31.68
CA THR A 475 9.86 -5.24 -31.65
C THR A 475 10.71 -5.06 -30.40
N LEU A 476 10.28 -5.61 -29.26
CA LEU A 476 11.01 -5.50 -28.00
C LEU A 476 12.20 -6.46 -27.91
N ALA A 477 13.08 -6.18 -26.96
CA ALA A 477 14.25 -6.99 -26.68
C ALA A 477 13.91 -8.47 -26.40
N PRO A 478 14.81 -9.41 -26.72
CA PRO A 478 14.57 -10.84 -26.52
C PRO A 478 14.26 -11.25 -25.07
N GLU A 479 14.79 -10.52 -24.08
CA GLU A 479 14.61 -10.80 -22.64
C GLU A 479 13.20 -10.47 -22.13
N VAL A 480 12.35 -9.79 -22.90
CA VAL A 480 10.98 -9.52 -22.47
C VAL A 480 10.21 -10.84 -22.40
N GLU A 481 9.74 -11.16 -21.20
CA GLU A 481 8.98 -12.36 -20.88
C GLU A 481 7.47 -12.08 -20.95
N MET A 482 7.05 -10.87 -20.56
CA MET A 482 5.63 -10.53 -20.45
C MET A 482 5.32 -9.10 -20.91
N VAL A 483 4.20 -8.96 -21.61
CA VAL A 483 3.57 -7.67 -21.94
C VAL A 483 2.17 -7.67 -21.36
N CYS A 484 1.83 -6.62 -20.61
CA CYS A 484 0.57 -6.56 -19.89
C CYS A 484 -0.20 -5.30 -20.27
N PHE A 485 -1.48 -5.45 -20.61
CA PHE A 485 -2.32 -4.33 -20.99
C PHE A 485 -3.27 -3.95 -19.86
N LEU A 486 -3.29 -2.68 -19.47
CA LEU A 486 -4.27 -2.19 -18.51
C LEU A 486 -5.66 -2.22 -19.15
N ARG A 487 -6.57 -2.94 -18.53
CA ARG A 487 -8.01 -2.85 -18.82
C ARG A 487 -8.76 -2.50 -17.55
N ARG A 488 -9.92 -1.89 -17.74
CA ARG A 488 -10.81 -1.51 -16.65
C ARG A 488 -12.01 -2.44 -16.67
N TYR A 489 -12.19 -3.19 -15.59
CA TYR A 489 -13.34 -4.03 -15.36
C TYR A 489 -14.15 -3.44 -14.22
N SER A 490 -15.31 -2.83 -14.54
CA SER A 490 -16.24 -2.31 -13.53
C SER A 490 -15.55 -1.36 -12.52
N ARG A 491 -15.29 -1.84 -11.30
CA ARG A 491 -14.69 -1.13 -10.15
C ARG A 491 -13.21 -1.47 -9.94
N ARG A 492 -12.53 -2.03 -10.94
CA ARG A 492 -11.09 -2.38 -10.88
C ARG A 492 -10.39 -2.08 -12.19
N ALA A 493 -9.13 -1.69 -12.10
CA ALA A 493 -8.21 -1.64 -13.21
C ALA A 493 -7.18 -2.76 -13.00
N ARG A 494 -7.02 -3.60 -14.03
CA ARG A 494 -6.17 -4.80 -13.97
C ARG A 494 -5.35 -4.89 -15.25
N PHE A 495 -4.11 -5.30 -15.10
CA PHE A 495 -3.23 -5.64 -16.18
C PHE A 495 -3.48 -7.08 -16.64
N PHE A 496 -3.73 -7.23 -17.93
CA PHE A 496 -3.96 -8.51 -18.59
C PHE A 496 -2.64 -9.00 -19.17
N PRO A 497 -2.04 -10.05 -18.59
CA PRO A 497 -0.70 -10.50 -18.96
C PRO A 497 -0.70 -11.37 -20.22
N PHE A 498 0.23 -11.07 -21.11
CA PHE A 498 0.56 -11.89 -22.26
C PHE A 498 2.01 -12.34 -22.16
N ARG A 499 2.21 -13.65 -22.09
CA ARG A 499 3.54 -14.26 -22.11
C ARG A 499 4.09 -14.29 -23.52
N ILE A 500 5.32 -13.87 -23.70
CA ILE A 500 6.01 -13.92 -24.99
C ILE A 500 6.52 -15.35 -25.21
N ILE A 501 6.22 -15.90 -26.39
CA ILE A 501 6.70 -17.18 -26.87
C ILE A 501 7.62 -16.93 -28.07
N ARG A 502 8.86 -17.39 -27.95
CA ARG A 502 9.88 -17.35 -29.00
C ARG A 502 10.28 -18.79 -29.30
N GLU A 503 9.69 -19.39 -30.33
CA GLU A 503 10.09 -20.72 -30.80
C GLU A 503 11.18 -20.58 -31.85
N ASP A 504 12.17 -21.48 -31.82
CA ASP A 504 13.19 -21.55 -32.86
C ASP A 504 12.48 -21.74 -34.21
N HIS A 505 12.62 -20.77 -35.11
CA HIS A 505 12.02 -20.70 -36.47
C HIS A 505 10.60 -20.14 -36.61
N ALA A 506 9.91 -19.75 -35.53
CA ALA A 506 8.63 -19.04 -35.62
C ALA A 506 8.78 -17.54 -35.37
N LEU A 507 7.87 -16.72 -35.91
CA LEU A 507 7.78 -15.32 -35.52
C LEU A 507 7.41 -15.23 -34.04
N PRO A 508 8.08 -14.39 -33.23
CA PRO A 508 7.69 -14.15 -31.85
C PRO A 508 6.19 -13.86 -31.76
N ASN A 509 5.54 -14.55 -30.84
CA ASN A 509 4.13 -14.43 -30.57
C ASN A 509 3.92 -14.19 -29.08
N ALA A 510 2.73 -13.73 -28.73
CA ALA A 510 2.32 -13.58 -27.35
C ALA A 510 1.17 -14.56 -27.06
N VAL A 511 0.95 -14.97 -25.82
CA VAL A 511 -0.20 -15.78 -25.42
C VAL A 511 -0.73 -15.27 -24.09
N TYR A 512 -2.04 -15.07 -24.01
CA TYR A 512 -2.69 -14.63 -22.79
C TYR A 512 -2.52 -15.65 -21.64
N GLU A 513 -2.15 -15.17 -20.44
CA GLU A 513 -1.86 -16.03 -19.28
C GLU A 513 -2.72 -15.66 -18.04
N PRO A 514 -3.99 -16.12 -17.96
CA PRO A 514 -4.95 -15.65 -16.95
C PRO A 514 -4.61 -16.04 -15.50
N ARG A 515 -3.73 -17.04 -15.30
CA ARG A 515 -3.40 -17.60 -13.99
C ARG A 515 -2.34 -16.81 -13.23
N VAL A 516 -1.75 -15.82 -13.86
CA VAL A 516 -0.73 -14.97 -13.24
C VAL A 516 -1.45 -13.97 -12.34
N SER A 517 -1.16 -14.01 -11.03
CA SER A 517 -1.66 -13.07 -10.02
C SER A 517 -0.64 -11.96 -9.69
N LYS A 518 0.64 -12.22 -9.93
CA LYS A 518 1.76 -11.30 -9.76
C LYS A 518 2.83 -11.54 -10.82
N ILE A 519 3.52 -10.48 -11.22
CA ILE A 519 4.60 -10.50 -12.22
C ILE A 519 5.80 -9.82 -11.59
N CYS A 520 6.93 -10.52 -11.47
CA CYS A 520 8.12 -10.02 -10.77
C CYS A 520 7.82 -9.48 -9.34
N GLY A 521 6.88 -10.11 -8.63
CA GLY A 521 6.44 -9.67 -7.29
C GLY A 521 5.41 -8.55 -7.28
N ILE A 522 5.15 -7.92 -8.43
CA ILE A 522 4.21 -6.80 -8.61
C ILE A 522 2.81 -7.37 -8.91
N SER A 523 1.79 -6.79 -8.29
CA SER A 523 0.41 -7.17 -8.53
C SER A 523 -0.03 -6.83 -9.95
N ILE A 524 -0.87 -7.68 -10.53
CA ILE A 524 -1.55 -7.37 -11.79
C ILE A 524 -2.69 -6.37 -11.60
N ASP A 525 -3.21 -6.22 -10.39
CA ASP A 525 -4.14 -5.14 -10.10
C ASP A 525 -3.35 -3.82 -10.09
N ASP A 526 -3.91 -2.76 -10.66
CA ASP A 526 -3.37 -1.42 -10.42
C ASP A 526 -3.78 -1.06 -8.98
N GLU A 527 -2.86 -1.31 -8.04
CA GLU A 527 -3.04 -1.45 -6.58
C GLU A 527 -3.72 -0.26 -5.86
N ASP A 528 -4.01 0.84 -6.56
CA ASP A 528 -4.62 2.05 -5.98
C ASP A 528 -6.16 2.09 -6.09
N GLU A 529 -6.81 1.00 -6.50
CA GLU A 529 -8.26 0.92 -6.62
C GLU A 529 -8.90 -0.09 -5.65
N PRO A 530 -9.56 0.36 -4.57
CA PRO A 530 -10.41 -0.52 -3.78
C PRO A 530 -11.73 -0.74 -4.52
N PRO A 531 -12.38 -1.89 -4.29
CA PRO A 531 -13.77 -2.02 -4.65
C PRO A 531 -14.55 -0.89 -3.97
N LEU A 532 -15.24 -0.03 -4.75
CA LEU A 532 -16.24 0.88 -4.17
C LEU A 532 -17.09 0.03 -3.22
N ALA A 533 -17.29 0.49 -1.99
CA ALA A 533 -18.35 -0.06 -1.18
C ALA A 533 -19.65 0.13 -1.96
N MET A 534 -20.57 -0.84 -1.90
CA MET A 534 -21.95 -0.55 -2.22
C MET A 534 -22.31 0.73 -1.46
N SER A 535 -22.70 1.77 -2.20
CA SER A 535 -23.68 2.69 -1.66
C SER A 535 -24.77 1.76 -1.12
N ALA A 536 -24.93 1.74 0.20
CA ALA A 536 -26.13 1.21 0.82
C ALA A 536 -27.26 2.18 0.48
N ALA A 537 -27.61 2.26 -0.80
CA ALA A 537 -28.98 2.50 -1.19
C ALA A 537 -29.68 1.20 -0.83
N ILE A 538 -30.22 1.22 0.40
CA ILE A 538 -31.35 0.40 0.77
C ILE A 538 -32.45 0.78 -0.22
N GLU A 539 -32.53 0.11 -1.36
CA GLU A 539 -33.80 -0.08 -2.05
C GLU A 539 -34.51 -1.18 -1.26
N TYR A 540 -35.37 -0.74 -0.33
CA TYR A 540 -36.52 -1.56 0.04
C TYR A 540 -37.41 -1.62 -1.20
N ASP A 541 -37.50 -2.82 -1.78
CA ASP A 541 -38.78 -3.42 -2.19
C ASP A 541 -38.72 -4.93 -1.90
#